data_AF-A0A6J7H8A3-F1
#
_entry.id   AF-A0A6J7H8A3-F1
#
_cell.length_a   1.000
_cell.length_b   1.000
_cell.length_c   1.000
_cell.angle_alpha   90.00
_cell.angle_beta   90.00
_cell.angle_gamma   90.00
#
_symmetry.space_group_name_H-M   'P 1'
#
loop_
_entity.id
_entity.type
_entity.pdbx_description
1 polymer ?
#
loop_
_entity_poly.entity_id
_entity_poly.type
_entity_poly.pdbx_seq_one_letter_code
_entity_poly.pdbx_strand_id
1 'polypeptide(L)'
;MRKNLEAARDAGVNIGFFGANNVYRRIRLEDASTGKARLEVNYRDATRDPLYGKDNERVTSSFRESPAPNPESSLTGSYYECNPVEADWVVGDTSMWMFEGSEFKNGDRVSKMVGNEYDRVTPSAPTPANIQVLAHSPVTCRGKASFADSTWYTTPSGAGVFTAATFGWSPRLLDACPAGPPTTPICKLQKVTVNILDAFAEGPAGIKHPSVSNLAKFGIATPRAPSTSTTTTSTTLPR
;
A
#
# COMPACT_ATOMS: atom_id res chain seq x y z
N MET A 1 11.91 11.27 7.87
CA MET A 1 11.71 10.54 6.59
C MET A 1 10.31 10.74 6.02
N ARG A 2 9.24 10.22 6.64
CA ARG A 2 7.87 10.30 6.09
C ARG A 2 7.41 11.70 5.67
N LYS A 3 7.53 12.72 6.54
CA LYS A 3 7.14 14.11 6.22
C LYS A 3 7.83 14.64 4.95
N ASN A 4 9.09 14.27 4.71
CA ASN A 4 9.82 14.66 3.50
C ASN A 4 9.32 13.92 2.26
N LEU A 5 8.94 12.64 2.41
CA LEU A 5 8.36 11.84 1.33
C LEU A 5 6.99 12.38 0.93
N GLU A 6 6.15 12.74 1.92
CA GLU A 6 4.87 13.43 1.69
C GLU A 6 5.08 14.78 1.01
N ALA A 7 6.03 15.61 1.48
CA ALA A 7 6.34 16.88 0.84
C ALA A 7 6.84 16.72 -0.61
N ALA A 8 7.64 15.70 -0.90
CA ALA A 8 8.10 15.40 -2.25
C ALA A 8 6.92 15.00 -3.17
N ARG A 9 6.04 14.11 -2.70
CA ARG A 9 4.79 13.75 -3.41
C ARG A 9 3.96 14.98 -3.72
N ASP A 10 3.76 15.82 -2.72
CA ASP A 10 2.92 17.01 -2.83
C ASP A 10 3.58 18.09 -3.72
N ALA A 11 4.87 17.95 -4.03
CA ALA A 11 5.62 18.73 -5.02
C ALA A 11 5.74 18.05 -6.41
N GLY A 12 5.06 16.91 -6.65
CA GLY A 12 5.01 16.25 -7.95
C GLY A 12 5.99 15.08 -8.13
N VAL A 13 6.73 14.69 -7.09
CA VAL A 13 7.65 13.56 -7.16
C VAL A 13 6.90 12.23 -7.07
N ASN A 14 7.10 11.35 -8.05
CA ASN A 14 6.54 10.00 -8.03
C ASN A 14 7.19 9.14 -6.94
N ILE A 15 6.42 8.22 -6.34
CA ILE A 15 6.92 7.32 -5.28
C ILE A 15 6.59 5.87 -5.62
N GLY A 16 7.60 5.01 -5.55
CA GLY A 16 7.45 3.56 -5.74
C GLY A 16 7.79 2.79 -4.46
N PHE A 17 6.80 2.06 -3.91
CA PHE A 17 6.98 1.13 -2.81
C PHE A 17 7.03 -0.31 -3.35
N PHE A 18 8.22 -0.81 -3.67
CA PHE A 18 8.44 -2.17 -4.20
C PHE A 18 8.55 -3.24 -3.09
N GLY A 19 7.74 -3.09 -2.04
CA GLY A 19 7.73 -3.95 -0.85
C GLY A 19 6.34 -4.03 -0.20
N ALA A 20 6.27 -4.64 0.98
CA ALA A 20 5.13 -4.59 1.90
C ALA A 20 5.57 -4.02 3.25
N ASN A 21 4.62 -3.77 4.17
CA ASN A 21 4.89 -3.29 5.53
C ASN A 21 5.70 -1.98 5.53
N ASN A 22 5.51 -1.19 4.47
CA ASN A 22 6.16 0.09 4.28
C ASN A 22 5.60 1.10 5.28
N VAL A 23 6.47 1.94 5.84
CA VAL A 23 6.05 3.07 6.71
C VAL A 23 5.27 2.58 7.96
N TYR A 24 5.49 1.35 8.43
CA TYR A 24 4.70 0.77 9.53
C TYR A 24 5.09 1.30 10.92
N ARG A 25 6.39 1.42 11.23
CA ARG A 25 6.88 1.92 12.53
C ARG A 25 7.42 3.35 12.41
N ARG A 26 7.07 4.19 13.39
CA ARG A 26 7.82 5.42 13.68
C ARG A 26 9.12 5.05 14.40
N ILE A 27 10.22 5.55 13.89
CA ILE A 27 11.53 5.52 14.54
C ILE A 27 12.03 6.95 14.75
N ARG A 28 12.89 7.16 15.74
CA ARG A 28 13.69 8.37 15.87
C ARG A 28 15.16 8.03 15.73
N LEU A 29 15.92 8.98 15.19
CA LEU A 29 17.38 8.95 15.26
C LEU A 29 17.82 9.96 16.31
N GLU A 30 18.63 9.51 17.25
CA GLU A 30 19.17 10.30 18.35
C GLU A 30 20.70 10.30 18.30
N ASP A 31 21.31 11.29 18.95
CA ASP A 31 22.76 11.38 19.04
C ASP A 31 23.29 10.30 19.98
N ALA A 32 24.46 9.74 19.66
CA ALA A 32 25.19 8.85 20.54
C ALA A 32 26.63 9.35 20.74
N SER A 33 27.39 8.72 21.62
CA SER A 33 28.83 9.02 21.82
C SER A 33 29.64 8.86 20.52
N THR A 34 29.15 8.09 19.56
CA THR A 34 29.75 7.87 18.23
C THR A 34 29.34 8.91 17.19
N GLY A 35 28.48 9.88 17.52
CA GLY A 35 28.13 11.02 16.67
C GLY A 35 26.63 11.30 16.56
N LYS A 36 26.28 12.22 15.65
CA LYS A 36 24.90 12.64 15.39
C LYS A 36 24.08 11.52 14.74
N ALA A 37 22.83 11.35 15.17
CA ALA A 37 21.88 10.37 14.61
C ALA A 37 22.44 8.93 14.54
N ARG A 38 23.18 8.51 15.56
CA ARG A 38 23.83 7.19 15.65
C ARG A 38 23.08 6.18 16.52
N LEU A 39 21.97 6.59 17.13
CA LEU A 39 21.07 5.70 17.88
C LEU A 39 19.69 5.67 17.21
N GLU A 40 19.25 4.49 16.79
CA GLU A 40 17.85 4.28 16.37
C GLU A 40 16.99 3.93 17.59
N VAL A 41 15.94 4.71 17.81
CA VAL A 41 15.02 4.55 18.93
C VAL A 41 13.65 4.11 18.41
N ASN A 42 13.16 3.00 18.94
CA ASN A 42 11.82 2.49 18.70
C ASN A 42 11.23 1.89 19.99
N TYR A 43 10.27 2.59 20.58
CA TYR A 43 9.38 2.05 21.58
C TYR A 43 8.24 1.33 20.85
N ARG A 44 8.03 0.05 21.17
CA ARG A 44 6.91 -0.74 20.60
C ARG A 44 5.59 -0.54 21.36
N ASP A 45 5.67 0.14 22.50
CA ASP A 45 4.56 0.58 23.33
C ASP A 45 4.71 2.10 23.50
N ALA A 46 3.74 2.84 22.99
CA ALA A 46 3.76 4.30 22.98
C ALA A 46 3.90 4.89 24.39
N THR A 47 3.30 4.25 25.41
CA THR A 47 3.29 4.77 26.79
C THR A 47 4.66 4.72 27.46
N ARG A 48 5.57 3.91 26.92
CA ARG A 48 6.96 3.78 27.39
C ARG A 48 7.90 4.80 26.75
N ASP A 49 7.45 5.49 25.72
CA ASP A 49 8.23 6.52 25.06
C ASP A 49 8.29 7.79 25.92
N PRO A 50 9.47 8.34 26.24
CA PRO A 50 9.60 9.54 27.06
C PRO A 50 8.90 10.79 26.50
N LEU A 51 8.57 10.78 25.21
CA LEU A 51 7.82 11.84 24.54
C LEU A 51 6.30 11.69 24.64
N TYR A 52 5.79 10.57 25.18
CA TYR A 52 4.35 10.35 25.34
C TYR A 52 3.71 11.43 26.22
N GLY A 53 2.63 12.04 25.71
CA GLY A 53 1.94 13.15 26.36
C GLY A 53 2.68 14.50 26.29
N LYS A 54 3.87 14.56 25.68
CA LYS A 54 4.68 15.78 25.54
C LYS A 54 4.83 16.21 24.08
N ASP A 55 5.17 15.26 23.21
CA ASP A 55 5.29 15.46 21.76
C ASP A 55 4.83 14.18 21.05
N ASN A 56 3.50 14.03 20.99
CA ASN A 56 2.84 12.83 20.48
C ASN A 56 3.16 12.54 19.00
N GLU A 57 3.49 13.55 18.20
CA GLU A 57 3.88 13.33 16.79
C GLU A 57 5.24 12.62 16.67
N ARG A 58 6.12 12.81 17.65
CA ARG A 58 7.45 12.20 17.68
C ARG A 58 7.48 10.89 18.46
N VAL A 59 6.42 10.51 19.17
CA VAL A 59 6.32 9.20 19.83
C VAL A 59 6.55 8.08 18.82
N THR A 60 7.44 7.16 19.18
CA THR A 60 7.70 5.97 18.40
C THR A 60 6.69 4.90 18.78
N SER A 61 5.89 4.48 17.80
CA SER A 61 4.89 3.41 17.84
C SER A 61 4.54 3.07 16.38
N SER A 62 3.54 2.22 16.13
CA SER A 62 3.10 1.99 14.75
C SER A 62 2.43 3.25 14.19
N PHE A 63 2.63 3.56 12.91
CA PHE A 63 2.11 4.77 12.27
C PHE A 63 0.59 4.89 12.41
N ARG A 64 -0.11 3.77 12.31
CA ARG A 64 -1.56 3.62 12.50
C ARG A 64 -2.08 3.77 13.94
N GLU A 65 -1.22 3.75 14.96
CA GLU A 65 -1.63 3.74 16.36
C GLU A 65 -1.57 5.12 17.02
N SER A 66 -2.35 5.28 18.10
CA SER A 66 -2.22 6.36 19.06
C SER A 66 -0.77 6.51 19.56
N PRO A 67 -0.35 7.72 19.99
CA PRO A 67 -1.17 8.91 20.26
C PRO A 67 -1.39 9.86 19.07
N ALA A 68 -0.77 9.60 17.91
CA ALA A 68 -0.92 10.44 16.72
C ALA A 68 -1.14 9.58 15.47
N PRO A 69 -2.30 8.91 15.33
CA PRO A 69 -2.53 7.93 14.27
C PRO A 69 -2.47 8.58 12.89
N ASN A 70 -1.61 8.04 12.04
CA ASN A 70 -1.44 8.41 10.64
C ASN A 70 -1.03 7.13 9.88
N PRO A 71 -1.99 6.27 9.50
CA PRO A 71 -1.70 4.95 8.95
C PRO A 71 -0.93 5.02 7.64
N GLU A 72 -0.25 3.94 7.31
CA GLU A 72 0.64 3.82 6.14
C GLU A 72 -0.17 4.03 4.85
N SER A 73 -1.38 3.49 4.82
CA SER A 73 -2.32 3.55 3.70
C SER A 73 -2.70 4.96 3.24
N SER A 74 -2.54 5.98 4.09
CA SER A 74 -2.72 7.38 3.67
C SER A 74 -1.60 7.91 2.76
N LEU A 75 -0.45 7.22 2.73
CA LEU A 75 0.67 7.49 1.83
C LEU A 75 0.88 6.36 0.81
N THR A 76 0.88 5.10 1.23
CA THR A 76 1.14 3.96 0.34
C THR A 76 -0.11 3.51 -0.43
N GLY A 77 -1.31 3.90 0.01
CA GLY A 77 -2.58 3.37 -0.49
C GLY A 77 -2.97 2.01 0.10
N SER A 78 -2.00 1.22 0.57
CA SER A 78 -2.19 -0.13 1.11
C SER A 78 -1.92 -0.18 2.63
N TYR A 79 -2.61 -1.09 3.32
CA TYR A 79 -2.51 -1.27 4.77
C TYR A 79 -1.90 -2.65 5.07
N TYR A 80 -0.77 -2.70 5.80
CA TYR A 80 -0.18 -3.98 6.22
C TYR A 80 -1.20 -4.82 7.00
N GLU A 81 -1.34 -6.08 6.61
CA GLU A 81 -2.33 -6.98 7.22
C GLU A 81 -1.69 -8.12 8.01
N CYS A 82 -0.81 -8.94 7.41
CA CYS A 82 -0.33 -10.13 8.09
C CYS A 82 0.97 -10.73 7.51
N ASN A 83 1.62 -11.55 8.34
CA ASN A 83 2.76 -12.41 8.03
C ASN A 83 2.71 -13.69 8.91
N PRO A 84 3.42 -14.78 8.56
CA PRO A 84 4.00 -15.06 7.25
C PRO A 84 2.92 -15.42 6.21
N VAL A 85 3.22 -15.20 4.93
CA VAL A 85 2.37 -15.62 3.81
C VAL A 85 3.24 -16.05 2.62
N GLU A 86 2.76 -17.04 1.86
CA GLU A 86 3.24 -17.37 0.52
C GLU A 86 2.01 -17.60 -0.38
N ALA A 87 1.90 -16.84 -1.46
CA ALA A 87 0.86 -17.02 -2.47
C ALA A 87 1.32 -16.53 -3.85
N ASP A 88 0.55 -16.89 -4.87
CA ASP A 88 0.73 -16.34 -6.22
C ASP A 88 0.30 -14.87 -6.24
N TRP A 89 1.04 -14.03 -6.97
CA TRP A 89 0.57 -12.69 -7.32
C TRP A 89 -0.34 -12.79 -8.55
N VAL A 90 -1.55 -12.24 -8.46
CA VAL A 90 -2.60 -12.42 -9.48
C VAL A 90 -2.95 -11.08 -10.11
N VAL A 91 -2.78 -11.00 -11.43
CA VAL A 91 -3.13 -9.83 -12.25
C VAL A 91 -4.62 -9.54 -12.13
N GLY A 92 -4.98 -8.31 -11.77
CA GLY A 92 -6.36 -7.88 -11.55
C GLY A 92 -6.93 -7.05 -12.70
N ASP A 93 -6.16 -6.11 -13.25
CA ASP A 93 -6.66 -5.16 -14.25
C ASP A 93 -5.61 -4.76 -15.30
N THR A 94 -5.50 -5.53 -16.38
CA THR A 94 -4.58 -5.28 -17.51
C THR A 94 -4.96 -4.08 -18.37
N SER A 95 -6.08 -3.41 -18.09
CA SER A 95 -6.40 -2.14 -18.75
C SER A 95 -5.55 -0.97 -18.22
N MET A 96 -4.83 -1.17 -17.11
CA MET A 96 -3.93 -0.17 -16.56
C MET A 96 -2.64 -0.07 -17.40
N TRP A 97 -2.19 1.16 -17.63
CA TRP A 97 -1.01 1.50 -18.44
C TRP A 97 0.27 0.73 -18.06
N MET A 98 0.41 0.35 -16.79
CA MET A 98 1.57 -0.41 -16.30
C MET A 98 1.74 -1.76 -17.02
N PHE A 99 0.65 -2.34 -17.56
CA PHE A 99 0.67 -3.61 -18.29
C PHE A 99 0.94 -3.47 -19.80
N GLU A 100 1.17 -2.27 -20.32
CA GLU A 100 1.40 -2.06 -21.75
C GLU A 100 2.59 -2.89 -22.27
N GLY A 101 2.34 -3.71 -23.30
CA GLY A 101 3.35 -4.60 -23.88
C GLY A 101 3.88 -5.69 -22.95
N SER A 102 3.22 -5.93 -21.80
CA SER A 102 3.65 -6.96 -20.86
C SER A 102 3.08 -8.35 -21.17
N GLU A 103 2.18 -8.48 -22.16
CA GLU A 103 1.49 -9.73 -22.51
C GLU A 103 0.70 -10.40 -21.37
N PHE A 104 0.51 -9.71 -20.24
CA PHE A 104 -0.32 -10.24 -19.14
C PHE A 104 -1.79 -10.19 -19.51
N LYS A 105 -2.55 -11.15 -18.98
CA LYS A 105 -4.01 -11.18 -19.00
C LYS A 105 -4.55 -11.12 -17.58
N ASN A 106 -5.76 -10.60 -17.40
CA ASN A 106 -6.45 -10.69 -16.11
C ASN A 106 -6.50 -12.15 -15.62
N GLY A 107 -6.10 -12.38 -14.38
CA GLY A 107 -5.99 -13.71 -13.79
C GLY A 107 -4.67 -14.44 -14.03
N ASP A 108 -3.77 -13.92 -14.88
CA ASP A 108 -2.40 -14.45 -14.98
C ASP A 108 -1.70 -14.34 -13.62
N ARG A 109 -0.77 -15.28 -13.37
CA ARG A 109 -0.11 -15.44 -12.08
C ARG A 109 1.39 -15.39 -12.17
N VAL A 110 2.02 -14.76 -11.18
CA VAL A 110 3.44 -14.94 -10.88
C VAL A 110 3.54 -15.78 -9.60
N SER A 111 4.08 -16.98 -9.71
CA SER A 111 4.00 -17.94 -8.62
C SER A 111 4.88 -17.53 -7.43
N LYS A 112 4.37 -17.72 -6.21
CA LYS A 112 5.08 -17.46 -4.94
C LYS A 112 5.73 -16.07 -4.90
N MET A 113 5.01 -15.07 -5.39
CA MET A 113 5.47 -13.68 -5.42
C MET A 113 4.88 -12.88 -4.25
N VAL A 114 3.72 -13.26 -3.73
CA VAL A 114 3.20 -12.66 -2.50
C VAL A 114 3.86 -13.34 -1.30
N GLY A 115 4.72 -12.62 -0.60
CA GLY A 115 5.38 -13.07 0.64
C GLY A 115 6.66 -12.29 0.93
N ASN A 116 7.25 -12.37 2.13
CA ASN A 116 6.75 -13.01 3.36
C ASN A 116 5.59 -12.22 4.02
N GLU A 117 5.37 -10.99 3.57
CA GLU A 117 4.38 -10.05 4.11
C GLU A 117 3.55 -9.48 2.97
N TYR A 118 2.33 -9.02 3.29
CA TYR A 118 1.45 -8.38 2.34
C TYR A 118 0.67 -7.21 2.94
N ASP A 119 0.31 -6.28 2.07
CA ASP A 119 -0.59 -5.17 2.37
C ASP A 119 -1.89 -5.31 1.56
N ARG A 120 -2.96 -4.69 2.04
CA ARG A 120 -4.29 -4.75 1.45
C ARG A 120 -4.94 -3.37 1.37
N VAL A 121 -5.74 -3.12 0.34
CA VAL A 121 -6.65 -1.96 0.34
C VAL A 121 -7.74 -2.17 1.38
N THR A 122 -7.78 -1.31 2.38
CA THR A 122 -8.71 -1.39 3.52
C THR A 122 -9.53 -0.09 3.61
N PRO A 123 -10.69 0.02 2.91
CA PRO A 123 -11.46 1.27 2.85
C PRO A 123 -12.07 1.75 4.18
N SER A 124 -11.98 0.95 5.25
CA SER A 124 -12.32 1.37 6.62
C SER A 124 -11.17 2.12 7.32
N ALA A 125 -9.97 2.13 6.73
CA ALA A 125 -8.85 2.97 7.10
C ALA A 125 -8.68 4.11 6.07
N PRO A 126 -7.95 5.20 6.39
CA PRO A 126 -7.58 6.22 5.44
C PRO A 126 -6.92 5.63 4.18
N THR A 127 -7.55 5.83 3.03
CA THR A 127 -7.10 5.33 1.71
C THR A 127 -7.44 6.39 0.65
N PRO A 128 -6.56 6.64 -0.35
CA PRO A 128 -6.86 7.56 -1.44
C PRO A 128 -8.15 7.19 -2.19
N ALA A 129 -9.05 8.15 -2.39
CA ALA A 129 -10.37 7.89 -2.98
C ALA A 129 -10.30 7.42 -4.44
N ASN A 130 -9.23 7.79 -5.16
CA ASN A 130 -8.98 7.44 -6.56
C ASN A 130 -8.02 6.24 -6.73
N ILE A 131 -7.83 5.43 -5.68
CA ILE A 131 -6.93 4.28 -5.71
C ILE A 131 -7.40 3.20 -6.69
N GLN A 132 -6.47 2.71 -7.50
CA GLN A 132 -6.62 1.58 -8.40
C GLN A 132 -5.86 0.37 -7.85
N VAL A 133 -6.45 -0.81 -8.01
CA VAL A 133 -5.83 -2.11 -7.76
C VAL A 133 -5.43 -2.69 -9.10
N LEU A 134 -4.13 -2.95 -9.30
CA LEU A 134 -3.60 -3.60 -10.50
C LEU A 134 -3.52 -5.12 -10.35
N ALA A 135 -3.37 -5.61 -9.12
CA ALA A 135 -3.33 -7.02 -8.78
C ALA A 135 -4.04 -7.27 -7.46
N HIS A 136 -4.83 -8.34 -7.44
CA HIS A 136 -5.72 -8.70 -6.33
C HIS A 136 -5.53 -10.19 -6.06
N SER A 137 -4.64 -10.49 -5.12
CA SER A 137 -4.11 -11.85 -4.93
C SER A 137 -4.76 -12.50 -3.72
N PRO A 138 -5.51 -13.61 -3.88
CA PRO A 138 -6.06 -14.34 -2.75
C PRO A 138 -4.93 -14.87 -1.87
N VAL A 139 -5.03 -14.64 -0.55
CA VAL A 139 -4.07 -15.14 0.42
C VAL A 139 -4.76 -15.82 1.59
N THR A 140 -4.04 -16.72 2.25
CA THR A 140 -4.42 -17.21 3.58
C THR A 140 -3.26 -16.97 4.53
N CYS A 141 -3.49 -16.12 5.54
CA CYS A 141 -2.48 -15.82 6.56
C CYS A 141 -2.99 -16.26 7.92
N ARG A 142 -2.24 -17.13 8.60
CA ARG A 142 -2.61 -17.70 9.92
C ARG A 142 -4.04 -18.26 9.95
N GLY A 143 -4.43 -18.98 8.89
CA GLY A 143 -5.76 -19.59 8.74
C GLY A 143 -6.90 -18.63 8.38
N LYS A 144 -6.62 -17.34 8.12
CA LYS A 144 -7.62 -16.36 7.70
C LYS A 144 -7.44 -16.00 6.24
N ALA A 145 -8.51 -16.14 5.46
CA ALA A 145 -8.54 -15.69 4.07
C ALA A 145 -8.54 -14.15 3.99
N SER A 146 -7.75 -13.61 3.06
CA SER A 146 -7.72 -12.19 2.73
C SER A 146 -7.20 -11.99 1.30
N PHE A 147 -6.76 -10.77 0.98
CA PHE A 147 -6.16 -10.40 -0.30
C PHE A 147 -4.92 -9.53 -0.12
N ALA A 148 -3.93 -9.71 -0.99
CA ALA A 148 -2.84 -8.77 -1.20
C ALA A 148 -3.12 -7.91 -2.43
N ASP A 149 -3.04 -6.58 -2.27
CA ASP A 149 -3.44 -5.62 -3.29
C ASP A 149 -2.28 -4.72 -3.72
N SER A 150 -1.75 -4.94 -4.92
CA SER A 150 -0.83 -3.96 -5.53
C SER A 150 -1.64 -2.79 -6.06
N THR A 151 -1.19 -1.56 -5.81
CA THR A 151 -2.00 -0.35 -6.03
C THR A 151 -1.28 0.77 -6.78
N TRP A 152 -2.10 1.65 -7.37
CA TRP A 152 -1.73 2.89 -8.02
C TRP A 152 -2.69 4.01 -7.59
N TYR A 153 -2.17 5.18 -7.25
CA TYR A 153 -3.00 6.38 -7.16
C TYR A 153 -2.21 7.63 -7.56
N THR A 154 -2.93 8.72 -7.83
CA THR A 154 -2.36 10.00 -8.25
C THR A 154 -2.84 11.13 -7.35
N THR A 155 -2.01 12.19 -7.19
CA THR A 155 -2.29 13.36 -6.34
C THR A 155 -2.56 14.62 -7.15
N PRO A 156 -3.11 15.69 -6.54
CA PRO A 156 -3.31 16.98 -7.22
C PRO A 156 -2.04 17.62 -7.79
N SER A 157 -0.86 17.30 -7.23
CA SER A 157 0.44 17.73 -7.75
C SER A 157 0.87 17.02 -9.04
N GLY A 158 0.10 16.03 -9.50
CA GLY A 158 0.45 15.16 -10.62
C GLY A 158 1.37 14.01 -10.25
N ALA A 159 1.82 13.90 -8.99
CA ALA A 159 2.61 12.75 -8.57
C ALA A 159 1.80 11.46 -8.65
N GLY A 160 2.48 10.38 -9.04
CA GLY A 160 1.98 9.02 -8.98
C GLY A 160 2.59 8.26 -7.81
N VAL A 161 1.79 7.40 -7.18
CA VAL A 161 2.25 6.49 -6.12
C VAL A 161 1.88 5.07 -6.49
N PHE A 162 2.91 4.23 -6.66
CA PHE A 162 2.80 2.80 -6.87
C PHE A 162 3.18 2.04 -5.61
N THR A 163 2.43 1.00 -5.27
CA THR A 163 2.77 0.08 -4.18
C THR A 163 2.60 -1.36 -4.63
N ALA A 164 3.69 -2.14 -4.57
CA ALA A 164 3.70 -3.56 -4.86
C ALA A 164 2.92 -4.39 -3.82
N ALA A 165 2.88 -3.93 -2.56
CA ALA A 165 2.19 -4.57 -1.45
C ALA A 165 2.66 -6.01 -1.15
N THR A 166 3.91 -6.32 -1.51
CA THR A 166 4.56 -7.59 -1.16
C THR A 166 6.08 -7.46 -1.18
N PHE A 167 6.78 -8.21 -0.33
CA PHE A 167 8.25 -8.31 -0.39
C PHE A 167 8.78 -9.08 -1.59
N GLY A 168 7.97 -9.95 -2.20
CA GLY A 168 8.43 -10.80 -3.29
C GLY A 168 8.55 -10.08 -4.63
N TRP A 169 8.29 -8.77 -4.73
CA TRP A 169 8.49 -8.03 -5.99
C TRP A 169 9.96 -7.97 -6.40
N SER A 170 10.80 -7.28 -5.61
CA SER A 170 12.21 -7.05 -5.93
C SER A 170 13.03 -8.33 -6.15
N PRO A 171 12.88 -9.41 -5.35
CA PRO A 171 13.59 -10.67 -5.59
C PRO A 171 13.28 -11.31 -6.95
N ARG A 172 12.09 -11.07 -7.52
CA ARG A 172 11.68 -11.61 -8.82
C ARG A 172 12.22 -10.81 -10.01
N LEU A 173 12.89 -9.69 -9.76
CA LEU A 173 13.52 -8.87 -10.80
C LEU A 173 14.97 -9.28 -11.10
N LEU A 174 15.52 -10.26 -10.40
CA LEU A 174 16.92 -10.68 -10.55
C LEU A 174 17.16 -11.63 -11.73
N ASP A 175 16.11 -12.29 -12.22
CA ASP A 175 16.23 -13.26 -13.32
C ASP A 175 16.46 -12.54 -14.65
N ALA A 176 17.32 -13.08 -15.52
CA ALA A 176 17.51 -12.51 -16.85
C ALA A 176 16.35 -12.88 -17.79
N CYS A 177 15.90 -11.93 -18.59
CA CYS A 177 14.91 -12.14 -19.63
C CYS A 177 15.56 -12.11 -21.02
N PRO A 178 15.23 -13.06 -21.91
CA PRO A 178 15.74 -13.05 -23.27
C PRO A 178 15.22 -11.81 -24.01
N ALA A 179 15.95 -11.39 -25.05
CA ALA A 179 15.49 -10.33 -25.94
C ALA A 179 14.20 -10.74 -26.66
N GLY A 180 13.31 -9.76 -26.88
CA GLY A 180 12.01 -9.96 -27.53
C GLY A 180 10.83 -9.80 -26.56
N PRO A 181 9.60 -10.16 -27.00
CA PRO A 181 8.41 -10.06 -26.17
C PRO A 181 8.50 -10.90 -24.89
N PRO A 182 7.95 -10.44 -23.75
CA PRO A 182 8.01 -11.17 -22.49
C PRO A 182 7.12 -12.42 -22.52
N THR A 183 7.74 -13.60 -22.47
CA THR A 183 7.01 -14.89 -22.57
C THR A 183 6.75 -15.57 -21.22
N THR A 184 7.59 -15.33 -20.21
CA THR A 184 7.43 -15.92 -18.87
C THR A 184 6.78 -14.92 -17.90
N PRO A 185 6.03 -15.38 -16.86
CA PRO A 185 5.44 -14.47 -15.87
C PRO A 185 6.45 -13.49 -15.24
N ILE A 186 7.69 -13.92 -15.04
CA ILE A 186 8.77 -13.08 -14.52
C ILE A 186 9.16 -11.99 -15.53
N CYS A 187 9.33 -12.33 -16.81
CA CYS A 187 9.64 -11.33 -17.83
C CYS A 187 8.49 -10.35 -18.05
N LYS A 188 7.25 -10.82 -17.95
CA LYS A 188 6.06 -9.96 -17.99
C LYS A 188 6.06 -8.98 -16.81
N LEU A 189 6.38 -9.45 -15.60
CA LEU A 189 6.52 -8.61 -14.41
C LEU A 189 7.66 -7.59 -14.53
N GLN A 190 8.80 -7.96 -15.12
CA GLN A 190 9.89 -7.03 -15.39
C GLN A 190 9.46 -5.94 -16.37
N LYS A 191 8.70 -6.28 -17.42
CA LYS A 191 8.13 -5.29 -18.34
C LYS A 191 7.19 -4.32 -17.61
N VAL A 192 6.33 -4.81 -16.71
CA VAL A 192 5.50 -3.96 -15.85
C VAL A 192 6.36 -3.01 -15.00
N THR A 193 7.45 -3.52 -14.42
CA THR A 193 8.37 -2.70 -13.63
C THR A 193 9.07 -1.63 -14.49
N VAL A 194 9.53 -1.98 -15.69
CA VAL A 194 10.14 -1.03 -16.63
C VAL A 194 9.16 0.08 -16.99
N ASN A 195 7.92 -0.26 -17.32
CA ASN A 195 6.89 0.74 -17.63
C ASN A 195 6.71 1.74 -16.47
N ILE A 196 6.65 1.24 -15.23
CA ILE A 196 6.54 2.09 -14.03
C ILE A 196 7.74 3.03 -13.91
N LEU A 197 8.96 2.51 -14.06
CA LEU A 197 10.18 3.28 -13.91
C LEU A 197 10.36 4.33 -15.02
N ASP A 198 10.04 3.98 -16.27
CA ASP A 198 10.09 4.90 -17.41
C ASP A 198 9.12 6.08 -17.20
N ALA A 199 7.85 5.79 -16.86
CA ALA A 199 6.88 6.83 -16.55
C ALA A 199 7.31 7.69 -15.35
N PHE A 200 7.99 7.10 -14.36
CA PHE A 200 8.46 7.84 -13.19
C PHE A 200 9.62 8.76 -13.51
N ALA A 201 10.52 8.35 -14.41
CA ALA A 201 11.66 9.12 -14.88
C ALA A 201 11.24 10.34 -15.72
N GLU A 202 10.13 10.24 -16.45
CA GLU A 202 9.57 11.38 -17.20
C GLU A 202 8.96 12.44 -16.28
N GLY A 203 8.30 12.01 -15.19
CA GLY A 203 7.74 12.89 -14.17
C GLY A 203 6.52 13.71 -14.60
N PRO A 204 5.84 14.30 -13.61
CA PRO A 204 4.94 13.58 -12.69
C PRO A 204 4.01 12.63 -13.45
N ALA A 205 4.06 11.34 -13.11
CA ALA A 205 3.41 10.28 -13.88
C ALA A 205 1.88 10.38 -13.88
N GLY A 206 1.30 10.98 -12.84
CA GLY A 206 -0.14 11.20 -12.72
C GLY A 206 -0.70 12.23 -13.71
N ILE A 207 0.13 13.04 -14.37
CA ILE A 207 -0.32 13.94 -15.45
C ILE A 207 -0.72 13.12 -16.68
N LYS A 208 0.13 12.16 -17.09
CA LYS A 208 -0.14 11.29 -18.24
C LYS A 208 -1.05 10.10 -17.89
N HIS A 209 -1.00 9.66 -16.64
CA HIS A 209 -1.66 8.45 -16.17
C HIS A 209 -2.52 8.71 -14.91
N PRO A 210 -3.56 9.56 -15.02
CA PRO A 210 -4.44 9.84 -13.89
C PRO A 210 -5.12 8.57 -13.38
N SER A 211 -5.24 8.44 -12.07
CA SER A 211 -5.89 7.27 -11.46
C SER A 211 -7.38 7.51 -11.22
N VAL A 212 -8.20 6.49 -11.50
CA VAL A 212 -9.64 6.47 -11.23
C VAL A 212 -9.98 5.17 -10.54
N SER A 213 -10.68 5.22 -9.42
CA SER A 213 -10.93 4.04 -8.60
C SER A 213 -11.56 2.88 -9.37
N ASN A 214 -10.99 1.68 -9.22
CA ASN A 214 -11.52 0.44 -9.78
C ASN A 214 -11.94 -0.57 -8.70
N LEU A 215 -12.08 -0.13 -7.44
CA LEU A 215 -12.38 -1.01 -6.29
C LEU A 215 -13.66 -1.84 -6.46
N ALA A 216 -14.66 -1.28 -7.16
CA ALA A 216 -15.90 -1.99 -7.49
C ALA A 216 -15.67 -3.27 -8.31
N LYS A 217 -14.63 -3.33 -9.17
CA LYS A 217 -14.28 -4.54 -9.94
C LYS A 217 -13.89 -5.72 -9.04
N PHE A 218 -13.41 -5.43 -7.83
CA PHE A 218 -12.92 -6.43 -6.86
C PHE A 218 -13.85 -6.59 -5.65
N GLY A 219 -15.04 -5.97 -5.68
CA GLY A 219 -15.96 -6.00 -4.53
C GLY A 219 -15.40 -5.33 -3.27
N ILE A 220 -14.40 -4.45 -3.41
CA ILE A 220 -13.78 -3.73 -2.30
C ILE A 220 -14.63 -2.49 -2.02
N ALA A 221 -15.30 -2.46 -0.87
CA ALA A 221 -16.09 -1.33 -0.42
C ALA A 221 -15.92 -1.13 1.09
N THR A 222 -16.12 0.10 1.56
CA THR A 222 -16.24 0.34 3.00
C THR A 222 -17.46 -0.42 3.52
N PRO A 223 -17.33 -1.21 4.61
CA PRO A 223 -18.48 -1.85 5.22
C PRO A 223 -19.55 -0.81 5.53
N ARG A 224 -20.78 -1.03 5.06
CA ARG A 224 -21.91 -0.15 5.38
C ARG A 224 -22.08 -0.17 6.91
N ALA A 225 -22.12 1.00 7.54
CA ALA A 225 -22.49 1.09 8.95
C ALA A 225 -23.85 0.38 9.14
N PRO A 226 -24.06 -0.41 10.22
CA PRO A 226 -25.35 -1.03 10.45
C PRO A 226 -26.43 0.05 10.46
N SER A 227 -27.47 -0.11 9.64
CA SER A 227 -28.61 0.80 9.67
C SER A 227 -29.25 0.69 11.06
N THR A 228 -29.20 1.76 11.83
CA THR A 228 -29.97 1.87 13.06
C THR A 228 -31.46 1.88 12.69
N SER A 229 -32.12 0.71 12.76
CA SER A 229 -33.58 0.64 12.71
C SER A 229 -34.13 1.38 13.92
N THR A 230 -34.60 2.61 13.73
CA THR A 230 -35.36 3.30 14.76
C THR A 230 -36.70 2.59 14.91
N THR A 231 -36.79 1.66 15.87
CA THR A 231 -38.07 1.10 16.27
C THR A 231 -38.82 2.18 17.04
N THR A 232 -39.73 2.86 16.36
CA THR A 232 -40.66 3.79 17.01
C THR A 232 -41.65 2.97 17.84
N THR A 233 -41.40 2.85 19.13
CA THR A 233 -42.36 2.26 20.07
C THR A 233 -43.51 3.24 20.26
N SER A 234 -44.66 2.96 19.62
CA SER A 234 -45.91 3.67 19.88
C SER A 234 -46.38 3.31 21.29
N THR A 235 -46.27 4.24 22.23
CA THR A 235 -46.84 4.11 23.58
C THR A 235 -48.33 4.44 23.52
N THR A 236 -49.18 3.42 23.58
CA THR A 236 -50.62 3.60 23.77
C THR A 236 -50.90 3.81 25.27
N LEU A 237 -51.42 4.98 25.66
CA LEU A 237 -51.89 5.22 27.03
C LEU A 237 -53.22 4.48 27.28
N PRO A 238 -53.40 3.83 28.45
CA PRO A 238 -54.70 3.32 28.87
C PRO A 238 -55.58 4.42 29.48
N ARG A 239 -56.90 4.27 29.33
CA ARG A 239 -57.96 5.10 29.93
C ARG A 239 -58.06 4.91 31.43
#